data_AF-A0A5D2HZU9-F1
#
_entry.id   AF-A0A5D2HZU9-F1
#
_cell.length_a   1.000
_cell.length_b   1.000
_cell.length_c   1.000
_cell.angle_alpha   90.00
_cell.angle_beta   90.00
_cell.angle_gamma   90.00
#
_symmetry.space_group_name_H-M   'P 1'
#
loop_
_entity.id
_entity.type
_entity.pdbx_description
1 polymer ?
#
loop_
_entity_poly.entity_id
_entity_poly.type
_entity_poly.pdbx_seq_one_letter_code
_entity_poly.pdbx_strand_id
1 'polypeptide(L)'
;MAENKNGPLSETRAVNGRFLFRLFAASIAVGIGFICYYRLRLLPVASGKLERWPWIGLFHCELWFRFYWFLTVICRWNPVYRFPHKNRLSLRYEKELPDVDIFVCTADPSAEPPSMVMNTVLSVMAYDYPPEKLNIYLSDDGASELTFYAMLEASSFSKQWLPFCKKFKVESRSPEAYFRAAVEPDSHHPLTLKHWLLVNFGLTQKLYEEAKMRVEMKQIPEEIREWNFVSSRNDHQTIFKILIDGRHPNAADAEGNVLPTLVYLAREKRPQFHHHFKAAGAMNALIRVSAKISNSPIILNIDCDMYSNNLESIKDSLCFFMDEKNGHQIAYVQYPQHFNNLTKNEIYGNSFRLEFPGLDANGGPCYIGTGCFHRRDALCGKKYDKTCKVGWKRLNRREVEEKATVLEETCKVLASCSFEQNTQWGNEMGLKYGCPAEDIITGLSIQCRGWKSIYLNPERESF
;
A
#
# COMPACT_ATOMS: atom_id res chain seq x y z
N MET A 1 2.93 -13.15 31.99
CA MET A 1 2.91 -14.51 31.40
C MET A 1 3.92 -14.52 30.26
N ALA A 2 4.93 -15.39 30.31
CA ALA A 2 5.90 -15.50 29.21
C ALA A 2 5.15 -16.05 27.98
N GLU A 3 4.99 -15.24 26.93
CA GLU A 3 4.39 -15.70 25.69
C GLU A 3 5.22 -16.86 25.11
N ASN A 4 4.55 -17.98 24.80
CA ASN A 4 5.20 -19.15 24.22
C ASN A 4 5.79 -18.80 22.85
N LYS A 5 7.13 -18.80 22.77
CA LYS A 5 7.91 -18.52 21.54
C LYS A 5 7.49 -19.42 20.36
N ASN A 6 7.00 -20.63 20.63
CA ASN A 6 6.64 -21.62 19.60
C ASN A 6 5.17 -21.59 19.16
N GLY A 7 4.37 -20.60 19.59
CA GLY A 7 2.97 -20.46 19.14
C GLY A 7 2.84 -20.13 17.65
N PRO A 8 1.63 -20.05 17.08
CA PRO A 8 1.45 -19.51 15.73
C PRO A 8 1.77 -18.00 15.68
N LEU A 9 2.22 -17.49 14.54
CA LEU A 9 2.47 -16.05 14.32
C LEU A 9 1.19 -15.26 14.05
N SER A 10 0.13 -15.94 13.64
CA SER A 10 -1.20 -15.34 13.46
C SER A 10 -2.31 -16.30 13.89
N GLU A 11 -3.43 -15.74 14.30
CA GLU A 11 -4.65 -16.48 14.62
C GLU A 11 -5.76 -16.08 13.63
N THR A 12 -6.58 -17.05 13.22
CA THR A 12 -7.78 -16.78 12.42
C THR A 12 -9.01 -17.16 13.23
N ARG A 13 -9.90 -16.19 13.48
CA ARG A 13 -11.12 -16.38 14.24
C ARG A 13 -12.34 -16.27 13.34
N ALA A 14 -13.30 -17.12 13.64
CA ALA A 14 -14.62 -17.05 13.05
C ALA A 14 -15.41 -15.85 13.60
N VAL A 15 -16.12 -15.13 12.73
CA VAL A 15 -17.11 -14.13 13.20
C VAL A 15 -18.23 -14.84 13.98
N ASN A 16 -18.65 -14.24 15.09
CA ASN A 16 -19.76 -14.72 15.90
C ASN A 16 -21.11 -14.55 15.17
N GLY A 17 -22.09 -15.40 15.47
CA GLY A 17 -23.43 -15.27 14.88
C GLY A 17 -23.59 -15.83 13.45
N ARG A 18 -22.59 -16.50 12.88
CA ARG A 18 -22.68 -17.18 11.57
C ARG A 18 -23.89 -18.11 11.44
N PHE A 19 -24.22 -18.83 12.51
CA PHE A 19 -25.38 -19.72 12.51
C PHE A 19 -26.69 -18.95 12.34
N LEU A 20 -26.87 -17.86 13.09
CA LEU A 20 -28.04 -16.98 12.96
C LEU A 20 -28.11 -16.34 11.57
N PHE A 21 -26.98 -15.87 11.03
CA PHE A 21 -26.92 -15.34 9.67
C PHE A 21 -27.33 -16.39 8.62
N ARG A 22 -26.87 -17.63 8.75
CA ARG A 22 -27.23 -18.71 7.82
C ARG A 22 -28.71 -19.07 7.90
N LEU A 23 -29.31 -19.08 9.10
CA LEU A 23 -30.74 -19.27 9.26
C LEU A 23 -31.54 -18.13 8.62
N PHE A 24 -31.11 -16.89 8.85
CA PHE A 24 -31.70 -15.71 8.21
C PHE A 24 -31.58 -15.77 6.68
N ALA A 25 -30.39 -16.08 6.15
CA ALA A 25 -30.19 -16.22 4.70
C ALA A 25 -31.07 -17.34 4.12
N ALA A 26 -31.22 -18.47 4.82
CA ALA A 26 -32.09 -19.57 4.40
C ALA A 26 -33.57 -19.17 4.38
N SER A 27 -34.05 -18.42 5.37
CA SER A 27 -35.46 -17.96 5.39
C SER A 27 -35.75 -16.98 4.24
N ILE A 28 -34.81 -16.07 3.94
CA ILE A 28 -34.91 -15.16 2.80
C ILE A 28 -34.86 -15.94 1.47
N ALA A 29 -34.00 -16.97 1.35
CA ALA A 29 -33.94 -17.81 0.16
C ALA A 29 -35.27 -18.54 -0.11
N VAL A 30 -35.91 -19.06 0.94
CA VAL A 30 -37.25 -19.67 0.86
C VAL A 30 -38.29 -18.65 0.39
N GLY A 31 -38.28 -17.44 0.96
CA GLY A 31 -39.16 -16.35 0.53
C GLY A 31 -38.95 -15.97 -0.95
N ILE A 32 -37.71 -15.84 -1.39
CA ILE A 32 -37.35 -15.61 -2.80
C ILE A 32 -37.92 -16.73 -3.68
N GLY A 33 -37.79 -17.99 -3.27
CA GLY A 33 -38.33 -19.16 -3.97
C GLY A 33 -39.85 -19.09 -4.14
N PHE A 34 -40.59 -18.72 -3.08
CA PHE A 34 -42.05 -18.54 -3.16
C PHE A 34 -42.44 -17.40 -4.10
N ILE A 35 -41.72 -16.28 -4.08
CA ILE A 35 -42.00 -15.16 -5.00
C ILE A 35 -41.73 -15.59 -6.45
N CYS A 36 -40.62 -16.27 -6.72
CA CYS A 36 -40.33 -16.84 -8.05
C CYS A 36 -41.49 -17.71 -8.53
N TYR A 37 -41.93 -18.63 -7.68
CA TYR A 37 -43.01 -19.55 -8.01
C TYR A 37 -44.34 -18.84 -8.26
N TYR A 38 -44.68 -17.86 -7.42
CA TYR A 38 -45.88 -17.03 -7.58
C TYR A 38 -45.87 -16.26 -8.91
N ARG A 39 -44.73 -15.65 -9.28
CA ARG A 39 -44.55 -14.95 -10.56
C ARG A 39 -44.70 -15.89 -11.75
N LEU A 40 -44.08 -17.07 -11.70
CA LEU A 40 -44.20 -18.06 -12.77
C LEU A 40 -45.64 -18.55 -12.96
N ARG A 41 -46.43 -18.65 -11.88
CA ARG A 41 -47.86 -19.00 -11.98
C ARG A 41 -48.72 -17.90 -12.58
N LEU A 42 -48.41 -16.64 -12.30
CA LEU A 42 -49.16 -15.47 -12.79
C LEU A 42 -48.62 -14.92 -14.11
N LEU A 43 -48.01 -15.79 -14.93
CA LEU A 43 -47.61 -15.41 -16.27
C LEU A 43 -48.83 -14.87 -17.04
N PRO A 44 -48.78 -13.63 -17.56
CA PRO A 44 -49.85 -13.07 -18.36
C PRO A 44 -49.89 -13.77 -19.73
N VAL A 45 -50.50 -14.96 -19.78
CA VAL A 45 -50.67 -15.77 -21.00
C VAL A 45 -51.81 -15.23 -21.86
N ALA A 46 -52.80 -14.57 -21.24
CA ALA A 46 -54.01 -14.07 -21.90
C ALA A 46 -53.96 -12.57 -22.28
N SER A 47 -52.94 -11.82 -21.85
CA SER A 47 -52.78 -10.39 -22.12
C SER A 47 -52.26 -10.12 -23.54
N GLY A 48 -52.60 -8.97 -24.12
CA GLY A 48 -52.09 -8.56 -25.44
C GLY A 48 -50.56 -8.50 -25.49
N LYS A 49 -49.99 -8.62 -26.71
CA LYS A 49 -48.51 -8.63 -26.94
C LYS A 49 -47.78 -7.45 -26.27
N LEU A 50 -48.42 -6.30 -26.10
CA LEU A 50 -47.81 -5.08 -25.57
C LEU A 50 -47.60 -5.10 -24.05
N GLU A 51 -48.49 -5.72 -23.27
CA GLU A 51 -48.41 -5.79 -21.80
C GLU A 51 -47.45 -6.88 -21.30
N ARG A 52 -47.19 -7.88 -22.14
CA ARG A 52 -46.33 -9.01 -21.82
C ARG A 52 -44.84 -8.62 -21.75
N TRP A 53 -44.37 -7.70 -22.59
CA TRP A 53 -42.97 -7.29 -22.63
C TRP A 53 -42.52 -6.56 -21.35
N PRO A 54 -43.27 -5.57 -20.82
CA PRO A 54 -42.96 -4.96 -19.52
C PRO A 54 -42.91 -5.98 -18.38
N TRP A 55 -43.85 -6.93 -18.34
CA TRP A 55 -43.86 -7.98 -17.33
C TRP A 55 -42.60 -8.85 -17.40
N ILE A 56 -42.20 -9.29 -18.60
CA ILE A 56 -40.97 -10.08 -18.82
C ILE A 56 -39.74 -9.29 -18.39
N GLY A 57 -39.67 -7.99 -18.74
CA GLY A 57 -38.58 -7.11 -18.33
C GLY A 57 -38.47 -6.99 -16.81
N LEU A 58 -39.58 -6.72 -16.11
CA LEU A 58 -39.62 -6.66 -14.65
C LEU A 58 -39.23 -7.99 -14.00
N PHE A 59 -39.73 -9.12 -14.52
CA PHE A 59 -39.36 -10.44 -14.02
C PHE A 59 -37.87 -10.74 -14.22
N HIS A 60 -37.28 -10.32 -15.34
CA HIS A 60 -35.85 -10.45 -15.58
C HIS A 60 -35.03 -9.61 -14.58
N CYS A 61 -35.43 -8.36 -14.32
CA CYS A 61 -34.81 -7.54 -13.29
C CYS A 61 -34.91 -8.19 -11.90
N GLU A 62 -36.07 -8.76 -11.54
CA GLU A 62 -36.24 -9.50 -10.29
C GLU A 62 -35.27 -10.70 -10.21
N LEU A 63 -35.10 -11.46 -11.30
CA LEU A 63 -34.15 -12.58 -11.34
C LEU A 63 -32.69 -12.10 -11.17
N TRP A 64 -32.33 -10.99 -11.79
CA TRP A 64 -31.00 -10.39 -11.62
C TRP A 64 -30.74 -9.97 -10.17
N PHE A 65 -31.69 -9.30 -9.52
CA PHE A 65 -31.55 -8.93 -8.10
C PHE A 65 -31.44 -10.15 -7.18
N ARG A 66 -32.17 -11.23 -7.48
CA ARG A 66 -32.07 -12.50 -6.73
C ARG A 66 -30.69 -13.14 -6.90
N PHE A 67 -30.15 -13.12 -8.12
CA PHE A 67 -28.81 -13.62 -8.41
C PHE A 67 -27.74 -12.79 -7.70
N TYR A 68 -27.84 -11.45 -7.76
CA TYR A 68 -26.97 -10.55 -7.02
C TYR A 68 -27.00 -10.82 -5.51
N TRP A 69 -28.20 -10.93 -4.93
CA TRP A 69 -28.36 -11.29 -3.52
C TRP A 69 -27.69 -12.62 -3.18
N PHE A 70 -27.87 -13.65 -4.02
CA PHE A 70 -27.22 -14.94 -3.82
C PHE A 70 -25.70 -14.84 -3.81
N LEU A 71 -25.09 -14.09 -4.73
CA LEU A 71 -23.65 -13.84 -4.74
C LEU A 71 -23.19 -13.13 -3.44
N THR A 72 -23.91 -12.10 -2.99
CA THR A 72 -23.56 -11.39 -1.75
C THR A 72 -23.62 -12.29 -0.51
N VAL A 73 -24.57 -13.23 -0.46
CA VAL A 73 -24.69 -14.22 0.63
C VAL A 73 -23.54 -15.22 0.60
N ILE A 74 -23.11 -15.67 -0.58
CA ILE A 74 -21.93 -16.54 -0.72
C ILE A 74 -20.69 -15.83 -0.18
N CYS A 75 -20.46 -14.59 -0.58
CA CYS A 75 -19.33 -13.80 -0.08
C CYS A 75 -19.37 -13.70 1.44
N ARG A 76 -20.56 -13.51 2.04
CA ARG A 76 -20.75 -13.36 3.49
C ARG A 76 -20.98 -14.67 4.25
N TRP A 77 -20.78 -15.84 3.61
CA TRP A 77 -21.15 -17.13 4.20
C TRP A 77 -20.26 -17.58 5.37
N ASN A 78 -18.98 -17.20 5.34
CA ASN A 78 -17.98 -17.68 6.29
C ASN A 78 -16.95 -16.61 6.72
N PRO A 79 -17.36 -15.40 7.10
CA PRO A 79 -16.42 -14.30 7.31
C PRO A 79 -15.45 -14.60 8.46
N VAL A 80 -14.17 -14.27 8.28
CA VAL A 80 -13.09 -14.49 9.25
C VAL A 80 -12.40 -13.18 9.63
N TYR A 81 -11.82 -13.14 10.83
CA TYR A 81 -10.91 -12.08 11.26
C TYR A 81 -9.55 -12.69 11.59
N ARG A 82 -8.49 -11.97 11.25
CA ARG A 82 -7.11 -12.41 11.45
C ARG A 82 -6.39 -11.48 12.41
N PHE A 83 -5.63 -12.08 13.33
CA PHE A 83 -4.94 -11.40 14.40
C PHE A 83 -3.44 -11.75 14.34
N PRO A 84 -2.56 -10.79 14.04
CA PRO A 84 -1.12 -11.00 14.07
C PRO A 84 -0.59 -11.00 15.52
N HIS A 85 0.50 -11.74 15.75
CA HIS A 85 1.20 -11.79 17.05
C HIS A 85 2.63 -11.26 16.92
N LYS A 86 2.76 -9.93 16.83
CA LYS A 86 4.03 -9.21 16.66
C LYS A 86 5.11 -9.58 17.69
N ASN A 87 4.73 -9.71 18.96
CA ASN A 87 5.63 -10.12 20.03
C ASN A 87 6.35 -11.45 19.71
N ARG A 88 5.62 -12.42 19.15
CA ARG A 88 6.17 -13.72 18.77
C ARG A 88 7.04 -13.64 17.52
N LEU A 89 6.70 -12.75 16.59
CA LEU A 89 7.53 -12.45 15.42
C LEU A 89 8.88 -11.89 15.87
N SER A 90 8.88 -10.85 16.70
CA SER A 90 10.10 -10.26 17.25
C SER A 90 10.92 -11.28 18.05
N LEU A 91 10.31 -12.06 18.95
CA LEU A 91 11.02 -13.09 19.73
C LEU A 91 11.72 -14.16 18.87
N ARG A 92 11.22 -14.43 17.65
CA ARG A 92 11.78 -15.43 16.74
C ARG A 92 12.72 -14.85 15.69
N TYR A 93 12.34 -13.73 15.09
CA TYR A 93 12.90 -13.27 13.82
C TYR A 93 13.45 -11.83 13.87
N GLU A 94 13.54 -11.15 15.03
CA GLU A 94 14.01 -9.75 15.10
C GLU A 94 15.29 -9.49 14.28
N LYS A 95 16.27 -10.40 14.34
CA LYS A 95 17.53 -10.30 13.60
C LYS A 95 17.42 -10.73 12.13
N GLU A 96 16.45 -11.60 11.82
CA GLU A 96 16.24 -12.21 10.51
C GLU A 96 15.04 -11.60 9.76
N LEU A 97 14.55 -10.42 10.18
CA LEU A 97 13.52 -9.68 9.47
C LEU A 97 13.95 -9.40 8.01
N PRO A 98 13.08 -9.54 7.00
CA PRO A 98 13.42 -9.33 5.60
C PRO A 98 13.56 -7.85 5.24
N ASP A 99 14.20 -7.55 4.11
CA ASP A 99 14.17 -6.21 3.54
C ASP A 99 12.76 -5.89 3.00
N VAL A 100 12.37 -4.62 3.03
CA VAL A 100 11.06 -4.12 2.56
C VAL A 100 11.28 -2.92 1.66
N ASP A 101 10.69 -2.97 0.46
CA ASP A 101 10.58 -1.82 -0.43
C ASP A 101 9.20 -1.17 -0.27
N ILE A 102 9.14 0.15 -0.20
CA ILE A 102 7.90 0.91 -0.12
C ILE A 102 7.82 1.81 -1.35
N PHE A 103 6.76 1.63 -2.13
CA PHE A 103 6.50 2.39 -3.35
C PHE A 103 5.40 3.40 -3.09
N VAL A 104 5.76 4.67 -3.23
CA VAL A 104 4.83 5.79 -3.21
C VAL A 104 4.69 6.28 -4.65
N CYS A 105 3.46 6.41 -5.14
CA CYS A 105 3.23 6.91 -6.50
C CYS A 105 2.48 8.25 -6.48
N THR A 106 2.94 9.20 -7.28
CA THR A 106 2.25 10.48 -7.55
C THR A 106 2.14 10.71 -9.06
N ALA A 107 1.04 11.31 -9.50
CA ALA A 107 0.71 11.56 -10.90
C ALA A 107 0.81 13.03 -11.32
N ASP A 108 0.29 13.96 -10.53
CA ASP A 108 0.22 15.37 -10.90
C ASP A 108 0.35 16.26 -9.66
N PRO A 109 1.38 17.13 -9.56
CA PRO A 109 1.54 18.04 -8.43
C PRO A 109 0.35 18.99 -8.22
N SER A 110 -0.49 19.20 -9.24
CA SER A 110 -1.67 20.07 -9.14
C SER A 110 -2.84 19.38 -8.42
N ALA A 111 -3.06 18.10 -8.72
CA ALA A 111 -4.10 17.30 -8.07
C ALA A 111 -3.61 16.72 -6.73
N GLU A 112 -2.32 16.43 -6.66
CA GLU A 112 -1.64 15.80 -5.53
C GLU A 112 -0.51 16.73 -5.05
N PRO A 113 -0.80 17.67 -4.13
CA PRO A 113 0.17 18.69 -3.73
C PRO A 113 1.49 18.09 -3.22
N PRO A 114 2.66 18.60 -3.62
CA PRO A 114 3.95 18.08 -3.17
C PRO A 114 4.15 18.04 -1.65
N SER A 115 3.50 18.95 -0.90
CA SER A 115 3.50 18.92 0.57
C SER A 115 2.77 17.68 1.12
N MET A 116 1.69 17.22 0.47
CA MET A 116 1.02 15.96 0.81
C MET A 116 1.92 14.76 0.54
N VAL A 117 2.55 14.70 -0.63
CA VAL A 117 3.50 13.65 -1.01
C VAL A 117 4.65 13.56 0.00
N MET A 118 5.20 14.70 0.41
CA MET A 118 6.22 14.81 1.45
C MET A 118 5.77 14.18 2.78
N ASN A 119 4.55 14.46 3.23
CA ASN A 119 4.01 13.88 4.46
C ASN A 119 3.86 12.36 4.39
N THR A 120 3.39 11.82 3.27
CA THR A 120 3.29 10.37 3.05
C THR A 120 4.66 9.70 3.07
N VAL A 121 5.64 10.28 2.37
CA VAL A 121 7.02 9.75 2.35
C VAL A 121 7.63 9.75 3.75
N LEU A 122 7.53 10.86 4.49
CA LEU A 122 8.01 10.95 5.87
C LEU A 122 7.31 9.97 6.82
N SER A 123 6.01 9.73 6.59
CA SER A 123 5.24 8.76 7.35
C SER A 123 5.77 7.33 7.17
N VAL A 124 5.98 6.90 5.93
CA VAL A 124 6.48 5.54 5.66
C VAL A 124 7.97 5.38 5.95
N MET A 125 8.76 6.46 5.96
CA MET A 125 10.16 6.42 6.42
C MET A 125 10.27 6.19 7.93
N ALA A 126 9.23 6.53 8.70
CA ALA A 126 9.24 6.49 10.15
C ALA A 126 8.56 5.24 10.73
N TYR A 127 8.45 4.13 9.98
CA TYR A 127 8.02 2.84 10.54
C TYR A 127 8.94 2.34 11.67
N ASP A 128 8.39 1.57 12.61
CA ASP A 128 9.20 0.85 13.61
C ASP A 128 9.81 -0.42 12.99
N TYR A 129 10.82 -0.19 12.18
CA TYR A 129 11.56 -1.22 11.45
C TYR A 129 13.05 -0.85 11.38
N PRO A 130 13.97 -1.82 11.28
CA PRO A 130 15.38 -1.52 11.08
C PRO A 130 15.60 -0.63 9.84
N PRO A 131 16.16 0.59 9.97
CA PRO A 131 16.32 1.53 8.85
C PRO A 131 17.11 0.94 7.67
N GLU A 132 18.12 0.10 7.95
CA GLU A 132 18.96 -0.55 6.95
C GLU A 132 18.22 -1.59 6.09
N LYS A 133 17.01 -1.99 6.50
CA LYS A 133 16.13 -2.94 5.81
C LYS A 133 14.94 -2.26 5.13
N LEU A 134 14.83 -0.93 5.24
CA LEU A 134 13.70 -0.16 4.75
C LEU A 134 14.16 0.72 3.58
N ASN A 135 13.51 0.57 2.43
CA ASN A 135 13.84 1.33 1.22
C ASN A 135 12.59 1.98 0.65
N ILE A 136 12.60 3.30 0.51
CA ILE A 136 11.47 4.10 0.06
C ILE A 136 11.75 4.60 -1.35
N TYR A 137 10.79 4.40 -2.25
CA TYR A 137 10.85 4.84 -3.62
C TYR A 137 9.62 5.68 -3.94
N LEU A 138 9.84 6.94 -4.31
CA LEU A 138 8.80 7.79 -4.90
C LEU A 138 8.88 7.68 -6.43
N SER A 139 7.77 7.31 -7.07
CA SER A 139 7.60 7.52 -8.50
C SER A 139 6.73 8.73 -8.76
N ASP A 140 7.29 9.70 -9.49
CA ASP A 140 6.62 10.92 -9.94
C ASP A 140 6.31 10.81 -11.44
N ASP A 141 5.06 10.50 -11.75
CA ASP A 141 4.58 10.42 -13.13
C ASP A 141 4.38 11.82 -13.75
N GLY A 142 4.38 12.89 -12.94
CA GLY A 142 4.27 14.27 -13.39
C GLY A 142 5.61 14.89 -13.78
N ALA A 143 6.74 14.26 -13.41
CA ALA A 143 8.10 14.77 -13.58
C ALA A 143 8.24 16.23 -13.11
N SER A 144 7.69 16.51 -11.93
CA SER A 144 7.55 17.84 -11.39
C SER A 144 8.79 18.26 -10.62
N GLU A 145 9.39 19.38 -11.02
CA GLU A 145 10.53 19.97 -10.31
C GLU A 145 10.17 20.27 -8.84
N LEU A 146 8.93 20.71 -8.61
CA LEU A 146 8.44 21.02 -7.27
C LEU A 146 8.29 19.75 -6.42
N THR A 147 7.86 18.64 -7.01
CA THR A 147 7.76 17.35 -6.32
C THR A 147 9.15 16.83 -5.94
N PHE A 148 10.12 16.97 -6.85
CA PHE A 148 11.52 16.65 -6.55
C PHE A 148 12.09 17.53 -5.43
N TYR A 149 11.85 18.85 -5.47
CA TYR A 149 12.27 19.76 -4.42
C TYR A 149 11.62 19.42 -3.07
N ALA A 150 10.33 19.05 -3.05
CA ALA A 150 9.66 18.56 -1.85
C ALA A 150 10.33 17.29 -1.29
N MET A 151 10.88 16.42 -2.12
CA MET A 151 11.64 15.26 -1.66
C MET A 151 13.04 15.60 -1.12
N LEU A 152 13.68 16.67 -1.62
CA LEU A 152 14.91 17.19 -1.02
C LEU A 152 14.64 17.75 0.38
N GLU A 153 13.57 18.52 0.54
CA GLU A 153 13.11 19.01 1.84
C GLU A 153 12.73 17.86 2.78
N ALA A 154 12.00 16.85 2.27
CA ALA A 154 11.67 15.63 3.02
C ALA A 154 12.94 14.90 3.49
N SER A 155 13.93 14.73 2.61
CA SER A 155 15.22 14.10 2.92
C SER A 155 15.95 14.85 4.04
N SER A 156 16.01 16.19 3.96
CA SER A 156 16.62 17.03 4.99
C SER A 156 15.88 16.93 6.33
N PHE A 157 14.55 17.08 6.31
CA PHE A 157 13.72 17.05 7.51
C PHE A 157 13.67 15.67 8.17
N SER A 158 13.80 14.58 7.38
CA SER A 158 13.82 13.21 7.90
C SER A 158 14.89 12.98 8.98
N LYS A 159 16.03 13.69 8.88
CA LYS A 159 17.13 13.64 9.86
C LYS A 159 16.72 14.05 11.28
N GLN A 160 15.67 14.86 11.41
CA GLN A 160 15.09 15.29 12.68
C GLN A 160 13.79 14.55 13.00
N TRP A 161 12.96 14.32 11.99
CA TRP A 161 11.65 13.68 12.15
C TRP A 161 11.74 12.23 12.62
N LEU A 162 12.62 11.42 12.02
CA LEU A 162 12.71 9.98 12.32
C LEU A 162 13.16 9.72 13.77
N PRO A 163 14.24 10.36 14.29
CA PRO A 163 14.61 10.25 15.70
C PRO A 163 13.50 10.70 16.65
N PHE A 164 12.86 11.83 16.35
CA PHE A 164 11.73 12.35 17.11
C PHE A 164 10.61 11.29 17.19
N CYS A 165 10.18 10.79 16.04
CA CYS A 165 9.17 9.75 15.91
C CYS A 165 9.49 8.49 16.74
N LYS A 166 10.74 8.01 16.68
CA LYS A 166 11.20 6.83 17.40
C LYS A 166 11.24 7.06 18.91
N LYS A 167 11.80 8.19 19.35
CA LYS A 167 12.00 8.54 20.76
C LYS A 167 10.69 8.79 21.50
N PHE A 168 9.75 9.46 20.85
CA PHE A 168 8.44 9.78 21.42
C PHE A 168 7.36 8.73 21.11
N LYS A 169 7.71 7.66 20.38
CA LYS A 169 6.75 6.64 19.91
C LYS A 169 5.52 7.27 19.27
N VAL A 170 5.75 8.27 18.42
CA VAL A 170 4.69 8.97 17.70
C VAL A 170 3.87 7.93 16.95
N GLU A 171 2.55 7.95 17.06
CA GLU A 171 1.74 6.93 16.40
C GLU A 171 1.38 7.36 14.97
N SER A 172 0.87 8.57 14.78
CA SER A 172 0.64 9.16 13.46
C SER A 172 1.95 9.64 12.87
N ARG A 173 2.51 8.90 11.91
CA ARG A 173 3.85 9.18 11.36
C ARG A 173 3.86 10.29 10.31
N SER A 174 2.70 10.71 9.84
CA SER A 174 2.56 11.89 8.99
C SER A 174 2.73 13.15 9.84
N PRO A 175 3.72 14.02 9.57
CA PRO A 175 3.93 15.23 10.35
C PRO A 175 2.71 16.15 10.36
N GLU A 176 2.07 16.38 9.20
CA GLU A 176 0.84 17.19 9.11
C GLU A 176 -0.28 16.63 10.01
N ALA A 177 -0.53 15.32 9.92
CA ALA A 177 -1.58 14.68 10.70
C ALA A 177 -1.26 14.71 12.20
N TYR A 178 0.02 14.52 12.57
CA TYR A 178 0.48 14.60 13.94
C TYR A 178 0.31 16.01 14.52
N PHE A 179 0.87 17.04 13.87
CA PHE A 179 0.82 18.42 14.37
C PHE A 179 -0.59 19.02 14.35
N ARG A 180 -1.47 18.57 13.45
CA ARG A 180 -2.89 18.96 13.45
C ARG A 180 -3.67 18.36 14.62
N ALA A 181 -3.37 17.11 14.99
CA ALA A 181 -4.08 16.39 16.05
C ALA A 181 -3.44 16.58 17.44
N ALA A 182 -2.18 16.98 17.51
CA ALA A 182 -1.46 17.16 18.76
C ALA A 182 -2.08 18.29 19.59
N VAL A 183 -2.77 17.92 20.66
CA VAL A 183 -2.99 18.79 21.81
C VAL A 183 -1.66 18.87 22.58
N GLU A 184 -1.29 20.06 23.07
CA GLU A 184 -0.09 20.23 23.88
C GLU A 184 0.05 19.12 24.95
N PRO A 185 1.27 18.60 25.22
CA PRO A 185 1.46 17.42 26.05
C PRO A 185 0.83 17.54 27.44
N ASP A 186 0.02 16.55 27.80
CA ASP A 186 -0.76 16.48 29.04
C ASP A 186 0.11 16.48 30.32
N SER A 187 -0.48 17.03 31.37
CA SER A 187 0.02 17.46 32.68
C SER A 187 0.72 16.41 33.56
N HIS A 188 0.78 15.14 33.14
CA HIS A 188 1.28 14.03 33.96
C HIS A 188 2.77 13.70 33.77
N HIS A 189 3.50 14.39 32.90
CA HIS A 189 4.94 14.17 32.71
C HIS A 189 5.80 14.94 33.73
N PRO A 190 6.95 14.38 34.19
CA PRO A 190 7.91 15.10 35.02
C PRO A 190 8.33 16.42 34.38
N LEU A 191 8.43 17.51 35.16
CA LEU A 191 8.65 18.88 34.67
C LEU A 191 9.83 19.02 33.68
N THR A 192 10.93 18.29 33.91
CA THR A 192 12.10 18.29 33.04
C THR A 192 11.84 17.61 31.70
N LEU A 193 11.08 16.51 31.71
CA LEU A 193 10.65 15.82 30.48
C LEU A 193 9.66 16.70 29.71
N LYS A 194 8.75 17.38 30.42
CA LYS A 194 7.76 18.29 29.83
C LYS A 194 8.40 19.48 29.13
N HIS A 195 9.39 20.13 29.76
CA HIS A 195 10.12 21.24 29.14
C HIS A 195 10.89 20.78 27.91
N TRP A 196 11.58 19.64 28.00
CA TRP A 196 12.30 19.06 26.87
C TRP A 196 11.36 18.63 25.73
N LEU A 197 10.20 18.06 26.06
CA LEU A 197 9.11 17.74 25.12
C LEU A 197 8.63 18.98 24.38
N LEU A 198 8.31 20.06 25.11
CA LEU A 198 7.82 21.31 24.52
C LEU A 198 8.85 21.96 23.58
N VAL A 199 10.14 21.96 23.97
CA VAL A 199 11.21 22.53 23.15
C VAL A 199 11.43 21.71 21.88
N ASN A 200 11.54 20.38 21.97
CA ASN A 200 11.75 19.54 20.79
C ASN A 200 10.51 19.50 19.89
N PHE A 201 9.32 19.49 20.48
CA PHE A 201 8.06 19.59 19.73
C PHE A 201 8.00 20.90 18.97
N GLY A 202 8.19 22.05 19.63
CA GLY A 202 8.14 23.37 19.00
C GLY A 202 9.22 23.56 17.94
N LEU A 203 10.44 23.07 18.16
CA LEU A 203 11.52 23.12 17.17
C LEU A 203 11.20 22.25 15.96
N THR A 204 10.75 21.01 16.18
CA THR A 204 10.42 20.07 15.08
C THR A 204 9.24 20.58 14.27
N GLN A 205 8.21 21.11 14.94
CA GLN A 205 7.06 21.73 14.30
C GLN A 205 7.49 22.95 13.48
N LYS A 206 8.34 23.82 14.02
CA LYS A 206 8.85 24.98 13.29
C LYS A 206 9.63 24.58 12.04
N LEU A 207 10.54 23.60 12.15
CA LEU A 207 11.31 23.10 11.01
C LEU A 207 10.40 22.48 9.93
N TYR A 208 9.36 21.77 10.36
CA TYR A 208 8.36 21.22 9.46
C TYR A 208 7.59 22.32 8.70
N GLU A 209 7.05 23.30 9.42
CA GLU A 209 6.31 24.41 8.81
C GLU A 209 7.21 25.22 7.86
N GLU A 210 8.47 25.47 8.22
CA GLU A 210 9.42 26.14 7.33
C GLU A 210 9.69 25.34 6.05
N ALA A 211 9.87 24.02 6.13
CA ALA A 211 10.05 23.16 4.97
C ALA A 211 8.80 23.12 4.08
N LYS A 212 7.63 22.96 4.70
CA LYS A 212 6.33 23.00 4.01
C LYS A 212 6.11 24.34 3.31
N MET A 213 6.37 25.45 3.98
CA MET A 213 6.24 26.79 3.41
C MET A 213 7.19 27.01 2.23
N ARG A 214 8.44 26.54 2.28
CA ARG A 214 9.36 26.62 1.13
C ARG A 214 8.82 25.90 -0.11
N VAL A 215 8.25 24.70 0.09
CA VAL A 215 7.60 23.93 -0.97
C VAL A 215 6.35 24.65 -1.49
N GLU A 216 5.48 25.14 -0.62
CA GLU A 216 4.23 25.80 -1.02
C GLU A 216 4.47 27.16 -1.71
N MET A 217 5.50 27.89 -1.28
CA MET A 217 5.94 29.13 -1.93
C MET A 217 6.75 28.90 -3.22
N LYS A 218 6.99 27.64 -3.60
CA LYS A 218 7.77 27.26 -4.81
C LYS A 218 9.15 27.91 -4.86
N GLN A 219 9.82 28.02 -3.71
CA GLN A 219 11.17 28.60 -3.59
C GLN A 219 12.24 27.59 -4.03
N ILE A 220 12.21 27.20 -5.30
CA ILE A 220 13.13 26.20 -5.85
C ILE A 220 14.51 26.84 -6.09
N PRO A 221 15.61 26.26 -5.58
CA PRO A 221 16.95 26.74 -5.90
C PRO A 221 17.26 26.60 -7.40
N GLU A 222 17.91 27.59 -8.02
CA GLU A 222 18.26 27.58 -9.46
C GLU A 222 19.21 26.43 -9.88
N GLU A 223 19.80 25.70 -8.92
CA GLU A 223 20.84 24.69 -9.16
C GLU A 223 20.31 23.31 -9.61
N ILE A 224 18.99 23.12 -9.77
CA ILE A 224 18.40 21.84 -10.19
C ILE A 224 18.55 21.64 -11.71
N ARG A 225 19.74 21.20 -12.13
CA ARG A 225 20.12 21.10 -13.56
C ARG A 225 19.34 20.06 -14.38
N GLU A 226 18.75 19.04 -13.75
CA GLU A 226 18.12 17.92 -14.49
C GLU A 226 16.82 18.34 -15.20
N TRP A 227 16.11 19.35 -14.67
CA TRP A 227 14.87 19.85 -15.25
C TRP A 227 15.07 20.79 -16.43
N ASN A 228 16.30 21.28 -16.67
CA ASN A 228 16.63 22.05 -17.86
C ASN A 228 16.45 21.27 -19.17
N PHE A 229 16.41 19.93 -19.10
CA PHE A 229 16.23 19.04 -20.25
C PHE A 229 14.80 18.47 -20.35
N VAL A 230 13.90 18.88 -19.47
CA VAL A 230 12.49 18.45 -19.48
C VAL A 230 11.72 19.33 -20.47
N SER A 231 11.23 18.73 -21.55
CA SER A 231 10.45 19.46 -22.55
C SER A 231 8.98 19.57 -22.15
N SER A 232 8.40 18.46 -21.68
CA SER A 232 7.04 18.44 -21.12
C SER A 232 6.85 17.23 -20.20
N ARG A 233 5.74 17.17 -19.45
CA ARG A 233 5.35 16.00 -18.64
C ARG A 233 5.23 14.68 -19.41
N ASN A 234 5.09 14.75 -20.74
CA ASN A 234 4.94 13.58 -21.62
C ASN A 234 6.16 13.36 -22.53
N ASP A 235 7.17 14.23 -22.44
CA ASP A 235 8.41 14.14 -23.20
C ASP A 235 9.59 14.61 -22.35
N HIS A 236 10.22 13.65 -21.68
CA HIS A 236 11.39 13.87 -20.85
C HIS A 236 12.17 12.57 -20.67
N GLN A 237 13.48 12.71 -20.47
CA GLN A 237 14.35 11.59 -20.10
C GLN A 237 14.02 11.06 -18.70
N THR A 238 14.56 9.90 -18.34
CA THR A 238 14.49 9.42 -16.97
C THR A 238 15.22 10.37 -16.03
N ILE A 239 14.55 10.79 -14.97
CA ILE A 239 15.14 11.51 -13.85
C ILE A 239 15.19 10.55 -12.67
N PHE A 240 16.39 10.28 -12.17
CA PHE A 240 16.60 9.27 -11.15
C PHE A 240 17.66 9.74 -10.16
N LYS A 241 17.30 9.75 -8.87
CA LYS A 241 18.20 10.17 -7.78
C LYS A 241 18.04 9.32 -6.54
N ILE A 242 19.17 8.93 -5.97
CA ILE A 242 19.25 8.39 -4.62
C ILE A 242 19.47 9.56 -3.66
N LEU A 243 18.39 10.04 -3.03
CA LEU A 243 18.42 11.20 -2.13
C LEU A 243 19.04 10.88 -0.77
N ILE A 244 18.81 9.65 -0.30
CA ILE A 244 19.45 9.09 0.90
C ILE A 244 19.91 7.70 0.52
N ASP A 245 21.20 7.45 0.61
CA ASP A 245 21.77 6.12 0.38
C ASP A 245 21.98 5.40 1.72
N GLY A 246 20.94 4.72 2.21
CA GLY A 246 20.96 3.98 3.49
C GLY A 246 21.95 2.82 3.53
N ARG A 247 22.60 2.51 2.40
CA ARG A 247 23.69 1.52 2.31
C ARG A 247 25.02 2.09 2.80
N HIS A 248 25.16 3.41 2.84
CA HIS A 248 26.40 4.08 3.24
C HIS A 248 26.31 4.65 4.66
N PRO A 249 27.39 4.54 5.48
CA PRO A 249 27.39 5.04 6.87
C PRO A 249 27.15 6.55 7.01
N ASN A 250 27.40 7.31 5.95
CA ASN A 250 27.23 8.77 5.96
C ASN A 250 25.76 9.21 5.88
N ALA A 251 24.85 8.30 5.54
CA ALA A 251 23.42 8.55 5.56
C ALA A 251 22.88 8.39 7.00
N ALA A 252 23.26 9.32 7.87
CA ALA A 252 22.89 9.31 9.28
C ALA A 252 21.94 10.45 9.66
N ASP A 253 21.10 10.20 10.65
CA ASP A 253 20.23 11.18 11.29
C ASP A 253 21.02 12.10 12.26
N ALA A 254 20.33 13.05 12.89
CA ALA A 254 20.95 13.98 13.84
C ALA A 254 21.55 13.31 15.10
N GLU A 255 21.16 12.06 15.39
CA GLU A 255 21.66 11.26 16.51
C GLU A 255 22.75 10.25 16.08
N GLY A 256 23.10 10.21 14.79
CA GLY A 256 24.11 9.30 14.22
C GLY A 256 23.59 7.92 13.84
N ASN A 257 22.28 7.67 13.85
CA ASN A 257 21.72 6.39 13.37
C ASN A 257 21.51 6.42 11.85
N VAL A 258 21.61 5.23 11.23
CA VAL A 258 21.40 5.06 9.79
C VAL A 258 19.96 5.44 9.39
N LEU A 259 19.83 6.17 8.29
CA LEU A 259 18.56 6.51 7.66
C LEU A 259 18.17 5.47 6.60
N PRO A 260 16.86 5.24 6.39
CA PRO A 260 16.40 4.37 5.31
C PRO A 260 16.72 4.96 3.94
N THR A 261 16.90 4.10 2.95
CA THR A 261 17.17 4.54 1.57
C THR A 261 15.96 5.32 1.04
N LEU A 262 16.19 6.48 0.42
CA LEU A 262 15.16 7.28 -0.25
C LEU A 262 15.55 7.52 -1.71
N VAL A 263 14.68 7.08 -2.62
CA VAL A 263 14.89 7.16 -4.07
C VAL A 263 13.76 7.96 -4.71
N TYR A 264 14.13 8.88 -5.59
CA TYR A 264 13.21 9.59 -6.49
C TYR A 264 13.36 9.05 -7.91
N LEU A 265 12.22 8.75 -8.55
CA LEU A 265 12.14 8.33 -9.94
C LEU A 265 11.05 9.12 -10.68
N ALA A 266 11.41 9.79 -11.76
CA ALA A 266 10.50 10.09 -12.86
C ALA A 266 10.96 9.28 -14.08
N ARG A 267 10.16 8.28 -14.46
CA ARG A 267 10.48 7.37 -15.58
C ARG A 267 10.52 8.11 -16.92
N GLU A 268 11.23 7.58 -17.90
CA GLU A 268 11.25 8.21 -19.22
C GLU A 268 9.85 8.18 -19.85
N LYS A 269 9.45 9.30 -20.45
CA LYS A 269 8.23 9.41 -21.24
C LYS A 269 8.56 10.03 -22.58
N ARG A 270 8.02 9.44 -23.64
CA ARG A 270 8.18 9.90 -25.02
C ARG A 270 6.84 9.81 -25.73
N PRO A 271 6.46 10.78 -26.58
CA PRO A 271 5.16 10.79 -27.26
C PRO A 271 4.88 9.54 -28.12
N GLN A 272 5.93 8.85 -28.59
CA GLN A 272 5.81 7.65 -29.41
C GLN A 272 5.49 6.38 -28.61
N PHE A 273 5.58 6.43 -27.27
CA PHE A 273 5.45 5.28 -26.39
C PHE A 273 4.24 5.43 -25.47
N HIS A 274 3.39 4.41 -25.43
CA HIS A 274 2.27 4.37 -24.50
C HIS A 274 2.79 4.10 -23.08
N HIS A 275 2.46 4.97 -22.13
CA HIS A 275 3.07 4.96 -20.80
C HIS A 275 2.20 4.28 -19.71
N HIS A 276 1.04 3.71 -20.03
CA HIS A 276 0.24 2.86 -19.11
C HIS A 276 -0.10 3.49 -17.73
N PHE A 277 -0.21 4.82 -17.68
CA PHE A 277 -0.60 5.65 -16.51
C PHE A 277 0.17 5.38 -15.19
N LYS A 278 -0.25 6.09 -14.12
CA LYS A 278 0.31 6.07 -12.76
C LYS A 278 0.38 4.64 -12.22
N ALA A 279 -0.76 3.95 -12.17
CA ALA A 279 -0.86 2.75 -11.36
C ALA A 279 -0.04 1.57 -11.91
N ALA A 280 -0.17 1.23 -13.20
CA ALA A 280 0.52 0.07 -13.74
C ALA A 280 1.96 0.38 -14.21
N GLY A 281 2.14 1.47 -14.96
CA GLY A 281 3.43 1.83 -15.55
C GLY A 281 4.47 2.24 -14.52
N ALA A 282 4.10 3.10 -13.57
CA ALA A 282 5.02 3.58 -12.54
C ALA A 282 5.45 2.47 -11.58
N MET A 283 4.49 1.66 -11.11
CA MET A 283 4.77 0.51 -10.26
C MET A 283 5.70 -0.51 -10.93
N ASN A 284 5.48 -0.83 -12.21
CA ASN A 284 6.34 -1.77 -12.92
C ASN A 284 7.78 -1.24 -13.07
N ALA A 285 7.95 0.06 -13.34
CA ALA A 285 9.28 0.69 -13.34
C ALA A 285 9.96 0.60 -11.97
N LEU A 286 9.21 0.88 -10.88
CA LEU A 286 9.72 0.75 -9.52
C LEU A 286 10.11 -0.68 -9.16
N ILE A 287 9.34 -1.70 -9.56
CA ILE A 287 9.68 -3.11 -9.32
C ILE A 287 11.03 -3.44 -9.97
N ARG A 288 11.30 -2.96 -11.19
CA ARG A 288 12.57 -3.18 -11.90
C ARG A 288 13.74 -2.47 -11.23
N VAL A 289 13.57 -1.18 -10.95
CA VAL A 289 14.62 -0.35 -10.33
C VAL A 289 14.98 -0.88 -8.93
N SER A 290 13.98 -1.15 -8.10
CA SER A 290 14.20 -1.70 -6.75
C SER A 290 14.87 -3.06 -6.77
N ALA A 291 14.64 -3.90 -7.80
CA ALA A 291 15.32 -5.18 -7.95
C ALA A 291 16.84 -5.04 -8.13
N LYS A 292 17.33 -3.92 -8.66
CA LYS A 292 18.77 -3.64 -8.78
C LYS A 292 19.36 -3.03 -7.50
N ILE A 293 18.58 -2.29 -6.70
CA ILE A 293 19.06 -1.56 -5.53
C ILE A 293 19.02 -2.41 -4.25
N SER A 294 17.82 -2.84 -3.86
CA SER A 294 17.55 -3.56 -2.61
C SER A 294 17.16 -5.01 -2.84
N ASN A 295 16.42 -5.27 -3.92
CA ASN A 295 15.81 -6.57 -4.24
C ASN A 295 15.00 -7.16 -3.07
N SER A 296 14.25 -6.30 -2.37
CA SER A 296 13.52 -6.70 -1.17
C SER A 296 12.42 -7.72 -1.48
N PRO A 297 12.26 -8.81 -0.71
CA PRO A 297 11.25 -9.83 -0.97
C PRO A 297 9.80 -9.34 -0.73
N ILE A 298 9.63 -8.27 0.06
CA ILE A 298 8.34 -7.66 0.35
C ILE A 298 8.31 -6.24 -0.23
N ILE A 299 7.18 -5.90 -0.85
CA ILE A 299 6.91 -4.59 -1.45
C ILE A 299 5.61 -4.07 -0.84
N LEU A 300 5.63 -2.90 -0.20
CA LEU A 300 4.43 -2.16 0.15
C LEU A 300 4.14 -1.14 -0.96
N ASN A 301 2.92 -1.11 -1.47
CA ASN A 301 2.48 -0.02 -2.34
C ASN A 301 1.50 0.90 -1.60
N ILE A 302 1.68 2.20 -1.79
CA ILE A 302 0.84 3.23 -1.18
C ILE A 302 0.66 4.39 -2.16
N ASP A 303 -0.55 4.95 -2.19
CA ASP A 303 -0.82 6.20 -2.89
C ASP A 303 -0.30 7.39 -2.10
N CYS A 304 -0.02 8.49 -2.79
CA CYS A 304 0.54 9.70 -2.18
C CYS A 304 -0.41 10.47 -1.25
N ASP A 305 -1.70 10.18 -1.26
CA ASP A 305 -2.72 10.72 -0.36
C ASP A 305 -3.00 9.81 0.85
N MET A 306 -2.36 8.64 0.89
CA MET A 306 -2.44 7.69 2.00
C MET A 306 -1.16 7.78 2.84
N TYR A 307 -1.28 7.72 4.16
CA TYR A 307 -0.14 7.72 5.08
C TYR A 307 -0.31 6.62 6.13
N SER A 308 0.81 6.17 6.70
CA SER A 308 0.75 5.17 7.76
C SER A 308 0.37 5.79 9.09
N ASN A 309 -0.71 5.28 9.68
CA ASN A 309 -1.16 5.63 11.04
C ASN A 309 -0.80 4.55 12.07
N ASN A 310 -0.20 3.43 11.65
CA ASN A 310 0.29 2.38 12.56
C ASN A 310 1.76 2.05 12.25
N LEU A 311 2.63 2.40 13.19
CA LEU A 311 4.08 2.20 13.13
C LEU A 311 4.53 0.73 13.01
N GLU A 312 3.66 -0.24 13.33
CA GLU A 312 3.99 -1.68 13.28
C GLU A 312 3.35 -2.42 12.11
N SER A 313 2.73 -1.72 11.14
CA SER A 313 2.01 -2.35 10.02
C SER A 313 2.88 -3.34 9.23
N ILE A 314 4.18 -3.06 9.10
CA ILE A 314 5.15 -3.99 8.49
C ILE A 314 5.21 -5.30 9.29
N LYS A 315 5.41 -5.23 10.61
CA LYS A 315 5.48 -6.41 11.49
C LYS A 315 4.16 -7.18 11.52
N ASP A 316 3.02 -6.47 11.49
CA ASP A 316 1.70 -7.08 11.39
C ASP A 316 1.55 -7.93 10.12
N SER A 317 1.98 -7.41 8.97
CA SER A 317 1.98 -8.13 7.70
C SER A 317 2.96 -9.31 7.67
N LEU A 318 4.16 -9.12 8.23
CA LEU A 318 5.18 -10.16 8.28
C LEU A 318 4.75 -11.38 9.10
N CYS A 319 3.86 -11.22 10.09
CA CYS A 319 3.28 -12.35 10.81
C CYS A 319 2.56 -13.35 9.88
N PHE A 320 2.00 -12.89 8.75
CA PHE A 320 1.36 -13.77 7.77
C PHE A 320 2.37 -14.31 6.76
N PHE A 321 3.28 -13.48 6.28
CA PHE A 321 4.28 -13.89 5.29
C PHE A 321 5.27 -14.91 5.83
N MET A 322 5.71 -14.73 7.08
CA MET A 322 6.72 -15.55 7.74
C MET A 322 6.13 -16.71 8.56
N ASP A 323 4.80 -16.92 8.53
CA ASP A 323 4.18 -18.08 9.17
C ASP A 323 4.72 -19.37 8.55
N GLU A 324 5.26 -20.25 9.39
CA GLU A 324 5.99 -21.43 8.92
C GLU A 324 5.07 -22.44 8.20
N LYS A 325 3.77 -22.44 8.52
CA LYS A 325 2.80 -23.38 7.95
C LYS A 325 2.17 -22.87 6.67
N ASN A 326 1.78 -21.60 6.65
CA ASN A 326 0.92 -21.05 5.60
C ASN A 326 1.52 -19.81 4.91
N GLY A 327 2.62 -19.24 5.39
CA GLY A 327 3.13 -17.99 4.83
C GLY A 327 3.65 -18.10 3.39
N HIS A 328 4.12 -19.28 3.00
CA HIS A 328 4.65 -19.55 1.66
C HIS A 328 3.59 -19.49 0.54
N GLN A 329 2.30 -19.67 0.85
CA GLN A 329 1.19 -19.53 -0.13
C GLN A 329 0.62 -18.10 -0.20
N ILE A 330 1.04 -17.19 0.70
CA ILE A 330 0.52 -15.82 0.73
C ILE A 330 1.31 -14.95 -0.26
N ALA A 331 0.60 -14.38 -1.22
CA ALA A 331 1.13 -13.40 -2.16
C ALA A 331 1.00 -11.98 -1.66
N TYR A 332 -0.12 -11.60 -1.03
CA TYR A 332 -0.28 -10.25 -0.51
C TYR A 332 -1.20 -10.15 0.71
N VAL A 333 -0.98 -9.11 1.50
CA VAL A 333 -1.79 -8.73 2.67
C VAL A 333 -2.39 -7.35 2.39
N GLN A 334 -3.71 -7.31 2.21
CA GLN A 334 -4.47 -6.10 1.92
C GLN A 334 -5.02 -5.51 3.22
N TYR A 335 -4.81 -4.21 3.40
CA TYR A 335 -5.44 -3.43 4.46
C TYR A 335 -6.68 -2.69 3.96
N PRO A 336 -7.65 -2.40 4.84
CA PRO A 336 -8.69 -1.42 4.56
C PRO A 336 -8.09 -0.02 4.35
N GLN A 337 -8.71 0.74 3.47
CA GLN A 337 -8.43 2.16 3.27
C GLN A 337 -9.34 2.98 4.18
N HIS A 338 -8.75 3.85 5.00
CA HIS A 338 -9.51 4.76 5.87
C HIS A 338 -9.32 6.20 5.43
N PHE A 339 -10.45 6.89 5.29
CA PHE A 339 -10.46 8.28 4.87
C PHE A 339 -10.64 9.19 6.08
N ASN A 340 -9.88 10.28 6.10
CA ASN A 340 -10.07 11.36 7.07
C ASN A 340 -11.13 12.35 6.57
N ASN A 341 -11.56 13.27 7.44
CA ASN A 341 -12.55 14.33 7.12
C ASN A 341 -13.94 13.80 6.75
N LEU A 342 -14.30 12.64 7.27
CA LEU A 342 -15.65 12.09 7.17
C LEU A 342 -16.66 13.01 7.86
N THR A 343 -17.78 13.24 7.18
CA THR A 343 -18.87 14.03 7.75
C THR A 343 -19.60 13.20 8.80
N LYS A 344 -20.09 13.83 9.87
CA LYS A 344 -20.82 13.09 10.92
C LYS A 344 -21.98 12.22 10.39
N ASN A 345 -22.60 12.65 9.29
CA ASN A 345 -23.76 11.99 8.72
C ASN A 345 -23.43 11.02 7.57
N GLU A 346 -22.15 10.83 7.20
CA GLU A 346 -21.63 9.87 6.21
C GLU A 346 -22.56 9.52 5.04
N ILE A 347 -23.19 10.55 4.46
CA ILE A 347 -24.23 10.38 3.43
C ILE A 347 -23.69 9.79 2.12
N TYR A 348 -22.37 9.87 1.92
CA TYR A 348 -21.68 9.39 0.72
C TYR A 348 -21.24 7.91 0.82
N GLY A 349 -21.38 7.27 1.99
CA GLY A 349 -21.11 5.84 2.14
C GLY A 349 -19.64 5.45 1.96
N ASN A 350 -18.70 6.30 2.38
CA ASN A 350 -17.25 6.11 2.15
C ASN A 350 -16.62 4.94 2.93
N SER A 351 -17.38 4.26 3.81
CA SER A 351 -16.88 3.14 4.63
C SER A 351 -17.20 1.77 4.02
N PHE A 352 -16.37 1.31 3.09
CA PHE A 352 -16.46 -0.04 2.50
C PHE A 352 -15.86 -1.10 3.45
N ARG A 353 -16.67 -1.71 4.32
CA ARG A 353 -16.15 -2.64 5.37
C ARG A 353 -16.65 -4.09 5.34
N LEU A 354 -17.69 -4.42 4.57
CA LEU A 354 -18.50 -5.62 4.86
C LEU A 354 -18.12 -6.91 4.10
N GLU A 355 -17.49 -6.84 2.93
CA GLU A 355 -17.34 -8.03 2.06
C GLU A 355 -15.99 -8.72 2.16
N PHE A 356 -14.94 -7.95 2.48
CA PHE A 356 -13.56 -8.43 2.57
C PHE A 356 -13.34 -9.56 3.59
N PRO A 357 -13.92 -9.54 4.81
CA PRO A 357 -13.79 -10.66 5.76
C PRO A 357 -14.34 -11.98 5.21
N GLY A 358 -15.35 -11.88 4.34
CA GLY A 358 -15.97 -13.02 3.66
C GLY A 358 -15.08 -13.63 2.58
N LEU A 359 -14.54 -12.78 1.72
CA LEU A 359 -13.57 -13.17 0.69
C LEU A 359 -12.27 -13.73 1.30
N ASP A 360 -11.83 -13.17 2.43
CA ASP A 360 -10.63 -13.61 3.15
C ASP A 360 -10.69 -15.07 3.63
N ALA A 361 -11.91 -15.58 3.89
CA ALA A 361 -12.12 -16.99 4.21
C ALA A 361 -11.98 -17.91 3.00
N ASN A 362 -12.14 -17.37 1.79
CA ASN A 362 -12.24 -18.09 0.52
C ASN A 362 -11.01 -17.88 -0.38
N GLY A 363 -9.83 -17.73 0.21
CA GLY A 363 -8.57 -17.58 -0.53
C GLY A 363 -8.01 -16.16 -0.54
N GLY A 364 -8.72 -15.18 0.04
CA GLY A 364 -8.23 -13.83 0.22
C GLY A 364 -8.98 -12.77 -0.60
N PRO A 365 -8.87 -11.49 -0.22
CA PRO A 365 -9.51 -10.40 -0.95
C PRO A 365 -8.79 -10.04 -2.25
N CYS A 366 -9.48 -9.28 -3.11
CA CYS A 366 -8.84 -8.60 -4.24
C CYS A 366 -7.80 -7.57 -3.75
N TYR A 367 -6.82 -7.30 -4.60
CA TYR A 367 -5.94 -6.13 -4.46
C TYR A 367 -6.71 -4.88 -4.89
N ILE A 368 -6.65 -3.81 -4.08
CA ILE A 368 -7.43 -2.57 -4.26
C ILE A 368 -6.55 -1.30 -4.32
N GLY A 369 -5.37 -1.40 -4.94
CA GLY A 369 -4.60 -0.22 -5.36
C GLY A 369 -3.63 0.39 -4.34
N THR A 370 -3.93 0.35 -3.03
CA THR A 370 -3.08 0.95 -1.97
C THR A 370 -3.14 0.18 -0.66
N GLY A 371 -2.19 0.42 0.25
CA GLY A 371 -2.13 -0.21 1.57
C GLY A 371 -1.95 -1.73 1.49
N CYS A 372 -1.21 -2.22 0.50
CA CYS A 372 -1.06 -3.65 0.26
C CYS A 372 0.42 -4.05 0.31
N PHE A 373 0.70 -5.07 1.12
CA PHE A 373 2.02 -5.68 1.14
C PHE A 373 2.02 -6.86 0.18
N HIS A 374 2.92 -6.86 -0.79
CA HIS A 374 3.09 -7.88 -1.81
C HIS A 374 4.39 -8.65 -1.59
N ARG A 375 4.34 -9.95 -1.86
CA ARG A 375 5.51 -10.77 -2.13
C ARG A 375 6.00 -10.46 -3.53
N ARG A 376 7.26 -10.00 -3.65
CA ARG A 376 7.90 -9.65 -4.94
C ARG A 376 7.74 -10.76 -5.98
N ASP A 377 8.05 -12.00 -5.63
CA ASP A 377 7.91 -13.16 -6.52
C ASP A 377 6.52 -13.27 -7.17
N ALA A 378 5.47 -13.12 -6.38
CA ALA A 378 4.09 -13.24 -6.84
C ALA A 378 3.74 -12.08 -7.79
N LEU A 379 4.15 -10.86 -7.43
CA LEU A 379 3.96 -9.68 -8.26
C LEU A 379 4.76 -9.75 -9.57
N CYS A 380 5.96 -10.34 -9.54
CA CYS A 380 6.82 -10.57 -10.70
C CYS A 380 6.40 -11.78 -11.56
N GLY A 381 5.22 -12.36 -11.37
CA GLY A 381 4.69 -13.37 -12.30
C GLY A 381 4.89 -14.82 -11.90
N LYS A 382 5.55 -15.11 -10.78
CA LYS A 382 5.84 -16.49 -10.36
C LYS A 382 4.55 -17.25 -10.09
N LYS A 383 4.43 -18.46 -10.62
CA LYS A 383 3.33 -19.37 -10.27
C LYS A 383 3.59 -20.00 -8.90
N TYR A 384 2.54 -20.16 -8.12
CA TYR A 384 2.65 -20.82 -6.82
C TYR A 384 2.83 -22.33 -7.02
N ASP A 385 3.78 -22.90 -6.29
CA ASP A 385 3.96 -24.34 -6.14
C ASP A 385 4.26 -24.65 -4.66
N LYS A 386 3.87 -25.83 -4.17
CA LYS A 386 4.08 -26.27 -2.79
C LYS A 386 5.56 -26.40 -2.44
N THR A 387 6.44 -26.54 -3.45
CA THR A 387 7.89 -26.59 -3.25
C THR A 387 8.53 -25.20 -3.10
N CYS A 388 7.78 -24.11 -3.30
CA CYS A 388 8.25 -22.74 -3.12
C CYS A 388 8.62 -22.48 -1.66
N LYS A 389 9.86 -22.81 -1.30
CA LYS A 389 10.49 -22.37 -0.06
C LYS A 389 11.02 -20.96 -0.27
N VAL A 390 10.59 -20.04 0.58
CA VAL A 390 10.99 -18.64 0.50
C VAL A 390 12.30 -18.47 1.25
N GLY A 391 13.33 -17.99 0.56
CA GLY A 391 14.53 -17.46 1.19
C GLY A 391 14.25 -16.04 1.70
N TRP A 392 14.10 -15.87 3.01
CA TRP A 392 14.05 -14.54 3.65
C TRP A 392 15.43 -13.90 3.80
N LYS A 393 16.47 -14.73 3.69
CA LYS A 393 17.86 -14.29 3.79
C LYS A 393 18.25 -13.62 2.49
N ARG A 394 18.77 -12.39 2.63
CA ARG A 394 19.54 -11.69 1.61
C ARG A 394 20.57 -12.67 1.05
N LEU A 395 20.46 -13.06 -0.22
CA LEU A 395 21.57 -13.75 -0.89
C LEU A 395 22.80 -12.88 -0.68
N ASN A 396 23.83 -13.44 -0.04
CA ASN A 396 24.98 -12.71 0.48
C ASN A 396 25.45 -11.65 -0.50
N ARG A 397 25.29 -10.38 -0.12
CA ARG A 397 25.91 -9.22 -0.77
C ARG A 397 27.43 -9.31 -0.54
N ARG A 398 28.09 -10.20 -1.27
CA ARG A 398 29.55 -10.25 -1.43
C ARG A 398 30.01 -9.57 -2.71
N GLU A 399 29.08 -9.06 -3.52
CA GLU A 399 29.42 -8.22 -4.66
C GLU A 399 29.70 -6.81 -4.17
N VAL A 400 30.88 -6.31 -4.55
CA VAL A 400 31.39 -4.94 -4.35
C VAL A 400 30.23 -3.95 -4.37
N GLU A 401 30.07 -3.15 -3.32
CA GLU A 401 29.03 -2.12 -3.30
C GLU A 401 29.25 -1.17 -4.47
N GLU A 402 28.44 -1.33 -5.52
CA GLU A 402 28.43 -0.44 -6.67
C GLU A 402 28.18 0.99 -6.16
N LYS A 403 29.04 1.93 -6.60
CA LYS A 403 28.89 3.35 -6.28
C LYS A 403 27.48 3.82 -6.67
N ALA A 404 26.89 4.70 -5.88
CA ALA A 404 25.57 5.27 -6.14
C ALA A 404 25.43 5.78 -7.59
N THR A 405 26.47 6.43 -8.12
CA THR A 405 26.47 6.93 -9.52
C THR A 405 26.29 5.82 -10.56
N VAL A 406 26.90 4.65 -10.36
CA VAL A 406 26.77 3.51 -11.30
C VAL A 406 25.38 2.90 -11.22
N LEU A 407 24.81 2.85 -10.01
CA LEU A 407 23.45 2.38 -9.80
C LEU A 407 22.43 3.33 -10.41
N GLU A 408 22.63 4.65 -10.26
CA GLU A 408 21.76 5.64 -10.89
C GLU A 408 21.73 5.47 -12.42
N GLU A 409 22.87 5.34 -13.07
CA GLU A 409 22.93 5.12 -14.52
C GLU A 409 22.27 3.80 -14.95
N THR A 410 22.49 2.71 -14.18
CA THR A 410 21.83 1.43 -14.46
C THR A 410 20.31 1.53 -14.30
N CYS A 411 19.84 2.22 -13.25
CA CYS A 411 18.42 2.38 -12.96
C CYS A 411 17.72 3.27 -14.00
N LYS A 412 18.41 4.28 -14.55
CA LYS A 412 17.89 5.07 -15.67
C LYS A 412 17.51 4.20 -16.86
N VAL A 413 18.36 3.23 -17.22
CA VAL A 413 18.06 2.27 -18.30
C VAL A 413 16.85 1.39 -17.97
N LEU A 414 16.73 0.91 -16.73
CA LEU A 414 15.59 0.09 -16.29
C LEU A 414 14.25 0.83 -16.29
N ALA A 415 14.28 2.16 -16.18
CA ALA A 415 13.10 3.03 -16.21
C ALA A 415 12.89 3.73 -17.56
N SER A 416 13.56 3.28 -18.63
CA SER A 416 13.30 3.74 -20.00
C SER A 416 11.93 3.31 -20.49
N CYS A 417 11.30 4.13 -21.34
CA CYS A 417 10.02 3.83 -21.98
C CYS A 417 10.09 2.65 -22.97
N SER A 418 11.29 2.29 -23.44
CA SER A 418 11.51 1.19 -24.38
C SER A 418 11.74 -0.16 -23.70
N PHE A 419 12.02 -0.18 -22.38
CA PHE A 419 12.45 -1.38 -21.67
C PHE A 419 11.43 -2.54 -21.76
N GLU A 420 10.15 -2.21 -21.78
CA GLU A 420 9.07 -3.20 -21.72
C GLU A 420 8.73 -3.79 -23.09
N GLN A 421 9.28 -3.24 -24.18
CA GLN A 421 9.02 -3.73 -25.54
C GLN A 421 9.46 -5.19 -25.69
N ASN A 422 8.57 -6.03 -26.22
CA ASN A 422 8.79 -7.47 -26.42
C ASN A 422 9.08 -8.25 -25.12
N THR A 423 8.69 -7.72 -23.97
CA THR A 423 8.80 -8.40 -22.67
C THR A 423 7.46 -8.87 -22.16
N GLN A 424 7.47 -9.58 -21.03
CA GLN A 424 6.25 -10.03 -20.33
C GLN A 424 5.73 -9.00 -19.30
N TRP A 425 6.39 -7.85 -19.15
CA TRP A 425 5.93 -6.76 -18.27
C TRP A 425 4.56 -6.24 -18.72
N GLY A 426 3.66 -6.03 -17.77
CA GLY A 426 2.28 -5.61 -18.07
C GLY A 426 1.36 -6.74 -18.53
N ASN A 427 1.91 -7.82 -19.08
CA ASN A 427 1.13 -8.95 -19.59
C ASN A 427 1.08 -10.10 -18.59
N GLU A 428 2.24 -10.63 -18.20
CA GLU A 428 2.40 -11.74 -17.25
C GLU A 428 3.22 -11.34 -16.01
N MET A 429 3.95 -10.23 -16.04
CA MET A 429 4.77 -9.77 -14.92
C MET A 429 4.38 -8.36 -14.48
N GLY A 430 4.47 -8.09 -13.18
CA GLY A 430 4.09 -6.82 -12.59
C GLY A 430 2.57 -6.60 -12.58
N LEU A 431 2.19 -5.33 -12.47
CA LEU A 431 0.81 -4.89 -12.62
C LEU A 431 0.37 -5.02 -14.07
N LYS A 432 -0.87 -5.45 -14.27
CA LYS A 432 -1.45 -5.78 -15.57
C LYS A 432 -1.84 -4.53 -16.36
N TYR A 433 -1.57 -4.54 -17.66
CA TYR A 433 -1.96 -3.47 -18.57
C TYR A 433 -3.29 -3.77 -19.27
N GLY A 434 -3.91 -2.74 -19.82
CA GLY A 434 -5.10 -2.87 -20.68
C GLY A 434 -6.45 -2.82 -19.94
N CYS A 435 -6.46 -2.57 -18.63
CA CYS A 435 -7.68 -2.35 -17.84
C CYS A 435 -7.50 -1.13 -16.93
N PRO A 436 -8.49 -0.22 -16.82
CA PRO A 436 -8.46 0.88 -15.85
C PRO A 436 -8.59 0.44 -14.37
N ALA A 437 -8.93 -0.83 -14.13
CA ALA A 437 -8.94 -1.47 -12.82
C ALA A 437 -7.79 -2.49 -12.74
N GLU A 438 -6.58 -2.04 -13.08
CA GLU A 438 -5.39 -2.89 -13.13
C GLU A 438 -5.08 -3.57 -11.80
N ASP A 439 -5.42 -2.95 -10.68
CA ASP A 439 -5.25 -3.47 -9.32
C ASP A 439 -6.02 -4.78 -9.13
N ILE A 440 -7.34 -4.77 -9.38
CA ILE A 440 -8.21 -5.93 -9.26
C ILE A 440 -7.76 -7.03 -10.22
N ILE A 441 -7.45 -6.68 -11.47
CA ILE A 441 -7.01 -7.66 -12.49
C ILE A 441 -5.65 -8.26 -12.13
N THR A 442 -4.75 -7.47 -11.55
CA THR A 442 -3.45 -7.96 -11.06
C THR A 442 -3.64 -8.92 -9.89
N GLY A 443 -4.46 -8.56 -8.90
CA GLY A 443 -4.79 -9.42 -7.76
C GLY A 443 -5.42 -10.74 -8.21
N LEU A 444 -6.40 -10.67 -9.12
CA LEU A 444 -7.04 -11.84 -9.71
C LEU A 444 -6.04 -12.72 -10.45
N SER A 445 -5.16 -12.14 -11.27
CA SER A 445 -4.14 -12.90 -11.99
C SER A 445 -3.17 -13.63 -11.05
N ILE A 446 -2.78 -12.99 -9.95
CA ILE A 446 -1.96 -13.60 -8.90
C ILE A 446 -2.70 -14.79 -8.27
N GLN A 447 -3.98 -14.63 -7.92
CA GLN A 447 -4.78 -15.71 -7.35
C GLN A 447 -5.00 -16.87 -8.34
N CYS A 448 -5.22 -16.59 -9.63
CA CYS A 448 -5.31 -17.60 -10.69
C CYS A 448 -4.02 -18.42 -10.86
N ARG A 449 -2.88 -17.90 -10.39
CA ARG A 449 -1.59 -18.62 -10.37
C ARG A 449 -1.40 -19.48 -9.13
N GLY A 450 -2.44 -19.65 -8.32
CA GLY A 450 -2.47 -20.52 -7.13
C GLY A 450 -2.07 -19.84 -5.83
N TRP A 451 -1.76 -18.54 -5.85
CA TRP A 451 -1.48 -17.79 -4.63
C TRP A 451 -2.76 -17.45 -3.87
N LYS A 452 -2.60 -17.20 -2.57
CA LYS A 452 -3.67 -16.67 -1.71
C LYS A 452 -3.33 -15.25 -1.25
N SER A 453 -4.35 -14.52 -0.83
CA SER A 453 -4.20 -13.23 -0.17
C SER A 453 -4.81 -13.25 1.22
N ILE A 454 -4.51 -12.19 1.98
CA ILE A 454 -4.99 -12.00 3.34
C ILE A 454 -5.63 -10.62 3.43
N TYR A 455 -6.77 -10.55 4.11
CA TYR A 455 -7.31 -9.28 4.58
C TYR A 455 -6.94 -9.07 6.04
N LEU A 456 -6.27 -7.95 6.35
CA LEU A 456 -5.95 -7.58 7.72
C LEU A 456 -6.66 -6.27 8.08
N ASN A 457 -7.57 -6.34 9.05
CA ASN A 457 -8.24 -5.18 9.63
C ASN A 457 -7.81 -5.04 11.11
N PRO A 458 -6.70 -4.33 11.38
CA PRO A 458 -6.21 -4.14 12.75
C PRO A 458 -7.12 -3.20 13.54
N GLU A 459 -7.04 -3.25 14.87
CA GLU A 459 -7.81 -2.39 15.76
C GLU A 459 -7.53 -0.90 15.53
N ARG A 460 -6.25 -0.56 15.28
CA ARG A 460 -5.83 0.76 14.84
C ARG A 460 -5.76 0.80 13.33
N GLU A 461 -6.50 1.74 12.74
CA GLU A 461 -6.48 2.02 11.31
C GLU A 461 -5.04 2.30 10.86
N SER A 462 -4.56 1.55 9.86
CA SER A 462 -3.14 1.57 9.47
C SER A 462 -2.86 2.46 8.26
N PHE A 463 -3.83 2.59 7.35
CA PHE A 463 -3.75 3.36 6.11
C PHE A 463 -5.04 4.12 5.89
#